data_AF-A0A0B3S545-F1
#
_entry.id   AF-A0A0B3S545-F1
#
_cell.length_a   1.000
_cell.length_b   1.000
_cell.length_c   1.000
_cell.angle_alpha   90.00
_cell.angle_beta   90.00
_cell.angle_gamma   90.00
#
_symmetry.space_group_name_H-M   'P 1'
#
loop_
_entity.id
_entity.type
_entity.pdbx_description
1 polymer ?
#
loop_
_entity_poly.entity_id
_entity_poly.type
_entity_poly.pdbx_seq_one_letter_code
_entity_poly.pdbx_strand_id
1 'polypeptide(L)'
;MRIGLLVPSSNSTQEPEFYTSLPEGCSLHVTRLTLENIEENSTLRIVEEIEEGTRKLSDAVNARSAKFIEDNGFEVLERKAIGIVANREVGRLDASTALDLGAEIYRPDADAIMLACGNWKTFPINEELEARTGTPVLTTNQVSLRHVAKMLGVPPVNGLGQLLAGKTPA
;
A
#
# COMPACT_ATOMS: atom_id res chain seq x y z
N MET A 1 -24.03 4.16 7.29
CA MET A 1 -22.95 5.18 7.33
C MET A 1 -22.40 5.41 5.93
N ARG A 2 -22.00 6.63 5.55
CA ARG A 2 -21.51 6.95 4.20
C ARG A 2 -20.05 7.39 4.27
N ILE A 3 -19.16 6.70 3.57
CA ILE A 3 -17.73 7.01 3.50
C ILE A 3 -17.41 7.52 2.10
N GLY A 4 -16.79 8.70 2.02
CA GLY A 4 -16.27 9.26 0.77
C GLY A 4 -14.82 8.81 0.55
N LEU A 5 -14.50 8.38 -0.66
CA LEU A 5 -13.15 7.98 -1.05
C LEU A 5 -12.73 8.77 -2.31
N LEU A 6 -11.59 9.45 -2.21
CA LEU A 6 -10.93 10.10 -3.34
C LEU A 6 -9.78 9.22 -3.80
N VAL A 7 -9.84 8.74 -5.05
CA VAL A 7 -8.79 7.87 -5.62
C VAL A 7 -8.30 8.39 -6.96
N PRO A 8 -7.04 8.14 -7.34
CA PRO A 8 -6.60 8.34 -8.71
C PRO A 8 -7.47 7.58 -9.72
N SER A 9 -7.71 8.16 -10.89
CA SER A 9 -8.45 7.51 -11.98
C SER A 9 -7.83 6.19 -12.46
N SER A 10 -6.52 6.01 -12.23
CA SER A 10 -5.76 4.81 -12.55
C SER A 10 -5.70 3.77 -11.42
N ASN A 11 -6.26 4.06 -10.24
CA ASN A 11 -6.31 3.11 -9.14
C ASN A 11 -7.41 2.07 -9.38
N SER A 12 -7.06 0.80 -9.25
CA SER A 12 -7.95 -0.36 -9.45
C SER A 12 -8.08 -1.25 -8.22
N THR A 13 -7.30 -1.00 -7.16
CA THR A 13 -7.21 -1.89 -5.99
C THR A 13 -7.91 -1.33 -4.76
N GLN A 14 -7.84 -0.02 -4.52
CA GLN A 14 -8.32 0.57 -3.28
C GLN A 14 -9.85 0.46 -3.13
N GLU A 15 -10.59 0.71 -4.21
CA GLU A 15 -12.05 0.58 -4.21
C GLU A 15 -12.51 -0.85 -3.84
N PRO A 16 -12.08 -1.92 -4.55
CA PRO A 16 -12.51 -3.28 -4.20
C PRO A 16 -12.05 -3.70 -2.81
N GLU A 17 -10.82 -3.38 -2.38
CA GLU A 17 -10.34 -3.71 -1.03
C GLU A 17 -11.18 -3.02 0.06
N PHE A 18 -11.62 -1.78 -0.17
CA PHE A 18 -12.52 -1.09 0.74
C PHE A 18 -13.89 -1.76 0.75
N TYR A 19 -14.49 -2.03 -0.42
CA TYR A 19 -15.82 -2.66 -0.50
C TYR A 19 -15.90 -4.00 0.24
N THR A 20 -14.87 -4.84 0.17
CA THR A 20 -14.86 -6.15 0.84
C THR A 20 -14.66 -6.05 2.35
N SER A 21 -14.21 -4.90 2.85
CA SER A 21 -13.81 -4.71 4.24
C SER A 21 -14.75 -3.77 5.01
N LEU A 22 -15.75 -3.21 4.34
CA LEU A 22 -16.70 -2.32 4.96
C LEU A 22 -17.68 -3.07 5.88
N PRO A 23 -17.97 -2.53 7.07
CA PRO A 23 -19.00 -3.10 7.95
C PRO A 23 -20.38 -3.09 7.30
N GLU A 24 -21.26 -3.98 7.75
CA GLU A 24 -22.67 -3.95 7.38
C GLU A 24 -23.29 -2.58 7.65
N GLY A 25 -24.15 -2.12 6.73
CA GLY A 25 -24.79 -0.80 6.82
C GLY A 25 -23.89 0.37 6.43
N CYS A 26 -22.66 0.14 5.96
CA CYS A 26 -21.79 1.16 5.36
C CYS A 26 -21.93 1.21 3.83
N SER A 27 -21.87 2.41 3.25
CA SER A 27 -21.78 2.62 1.81
C SER A 27 -20.52 3.43 1.47
N LEU A 28 -19.86 3.03 0.38
CA LEU A 28 -18.71 3.74 -0.18
C LEU A 28 -19.16 4.65 -1.33
N HIS A 29 -18.71 5.89 -1.33
CA HIS A 29 -18.95 6.87 -2.37
C HIS A 29 -17.60 7.33 -2.93
N VAL A 30 -17.33 6.97 -4.18
CA VAL A 30 -16.02 7.20 -4.79
C VAL A 30 -16.07 8.39 -5.74
N THR A 31 -15.08 9.27 -5.65
CA THR A 31 -14.79 10.29 -6.66
C THR A 31 -13.37 10.07 -7.17
N ARG A 32 -13.21 10.03 -8.49
CA ARG A 32 -11.91 9.78 -9.13
C ARG A 32 -11.24 11.08 -9.54
N LEU A 33 -9.96 11.21 -9.18
CA LEU A 33 -9.09 12.32 -9.54
C LEU A 33 -8.33 11.96 -10.81
N THR A 34 -8.46 12.77 -11.87
CA THR A 34 -7.64 12.59 -13.08
C THR A 34 -6.20 12.95 -12.77
N LEU A 35 -5.31 11.97 -12.85
CA LEU A 35 -3.87 12.22 -12.92
C LEU A 35 -3.50 12.28 -14.40
N GLU A 36 -3.30 13.49 -14.92
CA GLU A 36 -2.75 13.68 -16.25
C GLU A 36 -1.22 13.55 -16.15
N ASN A 37 -0.67 12.47 -16.72
CA ASN A 37 0.69 12.43 -17.21
C ASN A 37 0.62 11.76 -18.58
N ILE A 38 0.63 12.59 -19.62
CA ILE A 38 0.74 12.18 -21.02
C ILE A 38 2.19 12.39 -21.41
N GLU A 39 2.92 11.33 -21.75
CA GLU A 39 3.91 11.40 -22.84
C GLU A 39 3.91 10.08 -23.61
N GLU A 40 3.80 10.19 -24.93
CA GLU A 40 3.70 9.10 -25.92
C GLU A 40 4.93 9.15 -26.85
N ASN A 41 5.56 7.99 -27.07
CA ASN A 41 6.63 7.63 -28.04
C ASN A 41 8.09 8.09 -27.74
N SER A 42 9.18 7.36 -28.07
CA SER A 42 9.47 6.41 -29.17
C SER A 42 10.52 5.31 -28.80
N THR A 43 11.18 4.67 -29.78
CA THR A 43 11.78 3.31 -29.84
C THR A 43 12.97 2.94 -28.92
N LEU A 44 12.99 1.67 -28.47
CA LEU A 44 14.02 0.78 -27.84
C LEU A 44 15.19 1.37 -27.01
N ARG A 45 15.88 2.44 -27.40
CA ARG A 45 16.86 3.14 -26.53
C ARG A 45 16.19 4.00 -25.47
N ILE A 46 15.02 4.54 -25.83
CA ILE A 46 14.15 5.25 -24.90
C ILE A 46 13.61 4.29 -23.83
N VAL A 47 13.48 2.99 -24.13
CA VAL A 47 13.00 2.02 -23.15
C VAL A 47 13.97 1.88 -21.98
N GLU A 48 15.28 1.75 -22.22
CA GLU A 48 16.27 1.67 -21.15
C GLU A 48 16.36 2.96 -20.33
N GLU A 49 16.32 4.13 -20.98
CA GLU A 49 16.31 5.43 -20.30
C GLU A 49 15.01 5.65 -19.49
N ILE A 50 13.86 5.20 -20.01
CA ILE A 50 12.58 5.22 -19.32
C ILE A 50 12.58 4.23 -18.15
N GLU A 51 13.13 3.02 -18.32
CA GLU A 51 13.22 2.02 -17.25
C GLU A 51 14.14 2.50 -16.13
N GLU A 52 15.29 3.09 -16.46
CA GLU A 52 16.18 3.69 -15.49
C GLU A 52 15.55 4.92 -14.82
N GLY A 53 14.88 5.78 -15.58
CA GLY A 53 14.13 6.92 -15.06
C GLY A 53 12.97 6.49 -14.14
N THR A 54 12.27 5.43 -14.51
CA THR A 54 11.19 4.79 -13.74
C THR A 54 11.74 4.26 -12.42
N ARG A 55 12.86 3.53 -12.45
CA ARG A 55 13.50 3.01 -11.24
C ARG A 55 13.93 4.15 -10.32
N LYS A 56 14.64 5.15 -10.86
CA LYS A 56 15.08 6.34 -10.10
C LYS A 56 13.91 7.09 -9.48
N LEU A 57 12.79 7.22 -10.20
CA LEU A 57 11.60 7.87 -9.68
C LEU A 57 10.93 7.03 -8.59
N SER A 58 10.84 5.71 -8.76
CA SER A 58 10.34 4.78 -7.74
C SER A 58 11.20 4.87 -6.47
N ASP A 59 12.52 4.88 -6.60
CA ASP A 59 13.46 5.02 -5.49
C ASP A 59 13.36 6.39 -4.81
N ALA A 60 13.21 7.47 -5.59
CA ALA A 60 13.05 8.83 -5.08
C ALA A 60 11.74 9.00 -4.30
N VAL A 61 10.64 8.40 -4.78
CA VAL A 61 9.36 8.38 -4.05
C VAL A 61 9.51 7.60 -2.74
N ASN A 62 10.14 6.43 -2.77
CA ASN A 62 10.40 5.65 -1.55
C ASN A 62 11.31 6.39 -0.56
N ALA A 63 12.33 7.10 -1.04
CA ALA A 63 13.20 7.93 -0.20
C ALA A 63 12.43 9.07 0.49
N ARG A 64 11.49 9.71 -0.23
CA ARG A 64 10.61 10.74 0.35
C ARG A 64 9.66 10.15 1.38
N SER A 65 9.09 8.98 1.13
CA SER A 65 8.25 8.27 2.10
C SER A 65 9.02 7.90 3.36
N ALA A 66 10.23 7.37 3.22
CA ALA A 66 11.11 7.04 4.34
C ALA A 66 11.42 8.29 5.18
N LYS A 67 11.85 9.37 4.51
CA LYS A 67 12.10 10.65 5.19
C LYS A 67 10.88 11.17 5.95
N PHE A 68 9.68 11.07 5.35
CA PHE A 68 8.46 11.49 6.03
C PHE A 68 8.20 10.67 7.30
N ILE A 69 8.43 9.35 7.25
CA ILE A 69 8.30 8.46 8.41
C ILE A 69 9.33 8.84 9.49
N GLU A 70 10.58 9.09 9.10
CA GLU A 70 11.66 9.51 10.00
C GLU A 70 11.38 10.86 10.66
N ASP A 71 10.90 11.84 9.89
CA ASP A 71 10.53 13.17 10.40
C ASP A 71 9.36 13.09 11.42
N ASN A 72 8.62 11.97 11.47
CA ASN A 72 7.56 11.70 12.45
C ASN A 72 8.03 10.83 13.63
N GLY A 73 9.34 10.64 13.81
CA GLY A 73 9.92 10.00 14.99
C GLY A 73 10.03 8.47 14.93
N PHE A 74 9.96 7.88 13.74
CA PHE A 74 10.19 6.46 13.53
C PHE A 74 11.54 6.21 12.87
N GLU A 75 12.09 5.01 13.02
CA GLU A 75 13.32 4.59 12.32
C GLU A 75 12.97 3.71 11.11
N VAL A 76 13.54 4.00 9.95
CA VAL A 76 13.38 3.17 8.74
C VAL A 76 14.59 2.26 8.60
N LEU A 77 14.42 1.02 9.03
CA LEU A 77 15.50 0.04 9.14
C LEU A 77 15.96 -0.57 7.81
N GLU A 78 15.07 -0.68 6.83
CA GLU A 78 15.33 -1.21 5.48
C GLU A 78 14.24 -0.68 4.54
N ARG A 79 14.56 -0.51 3.25
CA ARG A 79 13.58 -0.05 2.26
C ARG A 79 13.87 -0.61 0.88
N LYS A 80 12.83 -1.00 0.16
CA LYS A 80 12.95 -1.43 -1.22
C LYS A 80 11.80 -0.92 -2.07
N ALA A 81 12.14 -0.36 -3.23
CA ALA A 81 11.17 0.00 -4.24
C ALA A 81 10.86 -1.22 -5.12
N ILE A 82 9.61 -1.34 -5.56
CA ILE A 82 9.21 -2.37 -6.53
C ILE A 82 9.74 -2.08 -7.95
N GLY A 83 10.21 -0.85 -8.20
CA GLY A 83 10.76 -0.45 -9.49
C GLY A 83 9.71 -0.15 -10.57
N ILE A 84 8.42 -0.14 -10.23
CA ILE A 84 7.30 0.17 -11.13
C ILE A 84 6.72 1.53 -10.74
N VAL A 85 6.58 2.43 -11.71
CA VAL A 85 5.99 3.76 -11.51
C VAL A 85 4.58 3.85 -12.08
N ALA A 86 4.30 3.14 -13.17
CA ALA A 86 3.00 3.17 -13.82
C ALA A 86 1.93 2.58 -12.89
N ASN A 87 1.05 3.43 -12.35
CA ASN A 87 0.07 3.01 -11.34
C ASN A 87 -0.84 1.87 -11.85
N ARG A 88 -1.19 1.86 -13.14
CA ARG A 88 -1.98 0.78 -13.77
C ARG A 88 -1.26 -0.56 -13.76
N GLU A 89 0.07 -0.57 -13.85
CA GLU A 89 0.87 -1.80 -13.79
C GLU A 89 0.93 -2.32 -12.36
N VAL A 90 1.14 -1.44 -11.38
CA VAL A 90 1.09 -1.80 -9.95
C VAL A 90 -0.24 -2.47 -9.60
N GLY A 91 -1.37 -1.94 -10.09
CA GLY A 91 -2.69 -2.53 -9.86
C GLY A 91 -2.92 -3.91 -10.50
N ARG A 92 -2.10 -4.28 -11.50
CA ARG A 92 -2.19 -5.59 -12.17
C ARG A 92 -1.35 -6.65 -11.49
N LEU A 93 -0.35 -6.27 -10.70
CA LEU A 93 0.50 -7.22 -10.00
C LEU A 93 -0.31 -8.19 -9.16
N ASP A 94 0.25 -9.39 -9.03
CA ASP A 94 -0.25 -10.39 -8.10
C ASP A 94 0.15 -10.02 -6.66
N ALA A 95 -0.67 -10.41 -5.68
CA ALA A 95 -0.39 -10.11 -4.28
C ALA A 95 0.90 -10.80 -3.78
N SER A 96 1.30 -11.93 -4.38
CA SER A 96 2.58 -12.61 -4.10
C SER A 96 3.78 -11.68 -4.27
N THR A 97 3.73 -10.72 -5.20
CA THR A 97 4.82 -9.74 -5.37
C THR A 97 5.03 -8.89 -4.12
N ALA A 98 3.96 -8.55 -3.39
CA ALA A 98 4.03 -7.80 -2.14
C ALA A 98 4.51 -8.67 -0.98
N LEU A 99 4.07 -9.92 -0.96
CA LEU A 99 4.52 -10.92 0.00
C LEU A 99 6.03 -11.18 -0.13
N ASP A 100 6.52 -11.39 -1.34
CA ASP A 100 7.94 -11.66 -1.62
C ASP A 100 8.81 -10.46 -1.24
N LEU A 101 8.42 -9.25 -1.66
CA LEU A 101 9.18 -8.04 -1.33
C LEU A 101 9.18 -7.76 0.17
N GLY A 102 8.02 -7.91 0.83
CA GLY A 102 7.88 -7.72 2.27
C GLY A 102 8.73 -8.72 3.08
N ALA A 103 8.81 -9.97 2.63
CA ALA A 103 9.66 -10.98 3.24
C ALA A 103 11.15 -10.75 2.97
N GLU A 104 11.50 -10.17 1.82
CA GLU A 104 12.88 -9.85 1.47
C GLU A 104 13.45 -8.72 2.34
N ILE A 105 12.67 -7.66 2.59
CA ILE A 105 13.11 -6.50 3.39
C ILE A 105 12.96 -6.70 4.90
N TYR A 106 12.43 -7.84 5.33
CA TYR A 106 12.18 -8.12 6.73
C TYR A 106 13.49 -8.07 7.54
N ARG A 107 13.46 -7.34 8.65
CA ARG A 107 14.51 -7.36 9.67
C ARG A 107 13.92 -7.81 11.02
N PRO A 108 14.61 -8.70 11.76
CA PRO A 108 14.08 -9.26 13.01
C PRO A 108 14.01 -8.26 14.18
N ASP A 109 14.64 -7.10 14.04
CA ASP A 109 14.62 -5.97 14.95
C ASP A 109 13.61 -4.88 14.52
N ALA A 110 12.77 -5.14 13.52
CA ALA A 110 11.71 -4.23 13.10
C ALA A 110 10.41 -4.45 13.90
N ASP A 111 9.79 -3.36 14.36
CA ASP A 111 8.49 -3.41 15.05
C ASP A 111 7.30 -3.62 14.08
N ALA A 112 7.49 -3.28 12.80
CA ALA A 112 6.46 -3.40 11.77
C ALA A 112 7.07 -3.45 10.36
N ILE A 113 6.35 -4.10 9.43
CA ILE A 113 6.63 -4.05 7.99
C ILE A 113 5.58 -3.17 7.32
N MET A 114 5.99 -2.14 6.58
CA MET A 114 5.08 -1.23 5.87
C MET A 114 5.10 -1.48 4.36
N LEU A 115 3.96 -1.86 3.78
CA LEU A 115 3.73 -1.94 2.35
C LEU A 115 3.01 -0.67 1.87
N ALA A 116 3.80 0.34 1.50
CA ALA A 116 3.34 1.69 1.19
C ALA A 116 2.89 1.86 -0.27
N CYS A 117 1.75 1.29 -0.64
CA CYS A 117 1.07 1.59 -1.91
C CYS A 117 -0.44 1.34 -1.85
N GLY A 118 -1.25 2.35 -2.14
CA GLY A 118 -2.71 2.22 -2.16
C GLY A 118 -3.30 1.52 -3.39
N ASN A 119 -2.49 1.24 -4.42
CA ASN A 119 -2.93 0.51 -5.62
C ASN A 119 -2.34 -0.90 -5.73
N TRP A 120 -1.49 -1.32 -4.79
CA TRP A 120 -0.89 -2.64 -4.77
C TRP A 120 -1.74 -3.59 -3.93
N LYS A 121 -2.04 -4.79 -4.46
CA LYS A 121 -2.89 -5.77 -3.78
C LYS A 121 -2.14 -6.35 -2.59
N THR A 122 -2.59 -6.02 -1.37
CA THR A 122 -1.89 -6.42 -0.14
C THR A 122 -2.80 -7.16 0.84
N PHE A 123 -4.11 -6.93 0.78
CA PHE A 123 -5.05 -7.53 1.74
C PHE A 123 -4.96 -9.06 1.83
N PRO A 124 -4.85 -9.81 0.71
CA PRO A 124 -4.77 -11.26 0.78
C PRO A 124 -3.50 -11.81 1.45
N ILE A 125 -2.43 -11.01 1.56
CA ILE A 125 -1.11 -11.50 2.03
C ILE A 125 -0.73 -11.02 3.43
N ASN A 126 -1.53 -10.13 4.04
CA ASN A 126 -1.18 -9.54 5.33
C ASN A 126 -0.96 -10.61 6.42
N GLU A 127 -1.92 -11.52 6.62
CA GLU A 127 -1.82 -12.55 7.65
C GLU A 127 -0.70 -13.56 7.35
N GLU A 128 -0.46 -13.86 6.07
CA GLU A 128 0.62 -14.75 5.66
C GLU A 128 1.99 -14.15 5.95
N LEU A 129 2.20 -12.87 5.60
CA LEU A 129 3.46 -12.18 5.85
C LEU A 129 3.71 -12.00 7.35
N GLU A 130 2.67 -11.67 8.13
CA GLU A 130 2.74 -11.64 9.60
C GLU A 130 3.11 -13.02 10.16
N ALA A 131 2.51 -14.10 9.67
CA ALA A 131 2.82 -15.45 10.11
C ALA A 131 4.26 -15.88 9.78
N ARG A 132 4.78 -15.46 8.61
CA ARG A 132 6.15 -15.78 8.17
C ARG A 132 7.22 -15.03 8.96
N THR A 133 6.94 -13.79 9.36
CA THR A 133 7.94 -12.89 9.94
C THR A 133 7.77 -12.70 11.44
N GLY A 134 6.61 -13.05 12.01
CA GLY A 134 6.25 -12.71 13.38
C GLY A 134 6.05 -11.21 13.61
N THR A 135 6.11 -10.40 12.55
CA THR A 135 6.11 -8.94 12.61
C THR A 135 4.79 -8.39 12.07
N PRO A 136 4.15 -7.43 12.76
CA PRO A 136 2.94 -6.76 12.26
C PRO A 136 3.13 -6.18 10.86
N VAL A 137 2.13 -6.36 10.00
CA VAL A 137 2.12 -5.77 8.66
C VAL A 137 1.17 -4.59 8.62
N LEU A 138 1.66 -3.48 8.09
CA LEU A 138 0.93 -2.23 7.86
C LEU A 138 0.84 -2.00 6.35
N THR A 139 -0.37 -1.70 5.86
CA THR A 139 -0.57 -1.31 4.45
C THR A 139 -1.35 -0.02 4.35
N THR A 140 -1.15 0.75 3.28
CA THR A 140 -1.85 2.04 3.07
C THR A 140 -3.37 1.90 3.22
N ASN A 141 -3.95 0.86 2.62
CA ASN A 141 -5.40 0.65 2.63
C ASN A 141 -5.88 0.18 4.01
N GLN A 142 -5.13 -0.72 4.66
CA GLN A 142 -5.45 -1.26 5.98
C GLN A 142 -5.39 -0.18 7.07
N VAL A 143 -4.33 0.65 7.06
CA VAL A 143 -4.15 1.78 7.99
C VAL A 143 -5.26 2.80 7.82
N SER A 144 -5.61 3.14 6.57
CA SER A 144 -6.68 4.10 6.27
C SER A 144 -8.04 3.62 6.78
N LEU A 145 -8.40 2.36 6.50
CA LEU A 145 -9.63 1.76 7.01
C LEU A 145 -9.66 1.70 8.53
N ARG A 146 -8.55 1.31 9.18
CA ARG A 146 -8.51 1.25 10.64
C ARG A 146 -8.68 2.63 11.27
N HIS A 147 -8.07 3.66 10.70
CA HIS A 147 -8.19 5.03 11.19
C HIS A 147 -9.64 5.52 11.09
N VAL A 148 -10.27 5.35 9.93
CA VAL A 148 -11.68 5.70 9.70
C VAL A 148 -12.61 4.91 10.64
N ALA A 149 -12.36 3.61 10.81
CA ALA A 149 -13.13 2.77 11.73
C ALA A 149 -13.05 3.26 13.18
N LYS A 150 -11.84 3.65 13.66
CA LYS A 150 -11.66 4.22 15.00
C LYS A 150 -12.42 5.53 15.18
N MET A 151 -12.37 6.44 14.20
CA MET A 151 -13.10 7.71 14.26
C MET A 151 -14.61 7.52 14.36
N LEU A 152 -15.12 6.42 13.79
CA LEU A 152 -16.55 6.14 13.66
C LEU A 152 -17.07 5.15 14.71
N GLY A 153 -16.21 4.70 15.64
CA GLY A 153 -16.58 3.72 16.66
C GLY A 153 -16.90 2.33 16.10
N VAL A 154 -16.41 2.02 14.90
CA VAL A 154 -16.61 0.73 14.24
C VAL A 154 -15.67 -0.32 14.86
N PRO A 155 -16.17 -1.51 15.21
CA PRO A 155 -15.36 -2.56 15.81
C PRO A 155 -14.27 -3.08 14.86
N PRO A 156 -13.20 -3.71 15.39
CA PRO A 156 -12.17 -4.34 14.57
C PRO A 156 -12.72 -5.42 13.62
N VAL A 157 -12.01 -5.63 12.50
CA VAL A 157 -12.34 -6.61 11.45
C VAL A 157 -11.22 -7.65 11.38
N ASN A 158 -11.57 -8.93 11.44
CA ASN A 158 -10.62 -10.05 11.35
C ASN A 158 -10.32 -10.42 9.87
N GLY A 159 -9.23 -11.16 9.62
CA GLY A 159 -8.94 -11.73 8.30
C GLY A 159 -8.06 -10.86 7.40
N LEU A 160 -7.56 -9.73 7.90
CA LEU A 160 -6.82 -8.73 7.11
C LEU A 160 -5.57 -8.20 7.85
N GLY A 161 -5.01 -9.02 8.73
CA GLY A 161 -3.83 -8.69 9.55
C GLY A 161 -4.15 -8.10 10.93
N GLN A 162 -3.12 -8.02 11.78
CA GLN A 162 -3.23 -7.64 13.19
C GLN A 162 -3.84 -6.25 13.40
N LEU A 163 -3.49 -5.28 12.55
CA LEU A 163 -3.93 -3.89 12.69
C LEU A 163 -5.46 -3.74 12.59
N LEU A 164 -6.07 -4.36 11.57
CA LEU A 164 -7.54 -4.30 11.38
C LEU A 164 -8.27 -5.11 12.44
N ALA A 165 -7.67 -6.20 12.93
CA ALA A 165 -8.16 -6.98 14.07
C ALA A 165 -8.06 -6.21 15.40
N GLY A 166 -7.50 -4.99 15.40
CA GLY A 166 -7.40 -4.15 16.59
C GLY A 166 -6.39 -4.66 17.60
N LYS A 167 -5.51 -5.59 17.19
CA LYS A 167 -4.39 -6.04 17.97
C LYS A 167 -3.34 -4.93 17.95
N THR A 168 -2.82 -4.58 19.12
CA THR A 168 -1.68 -3.67 19.21
C THR A 168 -0.44 -4.56 19.27
N PRO A 169 0.62 -4.27 18.49
CA PRO A 169 1.92 -4.90 18.71
C PRO A 169 2.30 -4.73 20.19
N ALA A 170 2.78 -5.81 20.82
CA ALA A 170 3.19 -5.80 22.21
C ALA A 170 4.45 -4.96 22.43
#